data_AF-A0A3N5R870-F1
#
_entry.id   AF-A0A3N5R870-F1
#
_cell.length_a   1.000
_cell.length_b   1.000
_cell.length_c   1.000
_cell.angle_alpha   90.00
_cell.angle_beta   90.00
_cell.angle_gamma   90.00
#
_symmetry.space_group_name_H-M   'P 1'
#
loop_
_entity.id
_entity.type
_entity.pdbx_description
1 polymer ?
#
loop_
_entity_poly.entity_id
_entity_poly.type
_entity_poly.pdbx_seq_one_letter_code
_entity_poly.pdbx_strand_id
1 'polypeptide(L)'
;MPKKLQKPRIVITDHRPTMGWTWLSILWPGRERKKTVFISAGALHYLEADELCALILHEMGHHDPKNRADIPGGWMLTDMALFSMIFQMGAHMGFNIKIIINIFIWSRSLLAWMIYWLQGRSYQKVEHFCDLYSVQHIGKNAIINTLLKMGEEAELSEVVLARAARQLLYEKDIEAEDLYDVFEKARPYGRIFHDNLFKHASEIVKEIQDDLNPNYKKGKKPNGILNEFLTQRPSKQKKRIRWRRFDKNKNGRLDGVEIAELYDFLKQNPENPLFLSEQERNPTTHPSFRDRILMLIEMQAGKNSVGY
;
A
#
# COMPACT_ATOMS: atom_id res chain seq x y z
N MET A 1 -1.66 -33.70 22.36
CA MET A 1 -2.97 -33.09 22.06
C MET A 1 -2.79 -32.09 20.92
N PRO A 2 -3.59 -32.14 19.84
CA PRO A 2 -3.51 -31.16 18.78
C PRO A 2 -3.84 -29.76 19.35
N LYS A 3 -2.96 -28.78 19.12
CA LYS A 3 -3.25 -27.39 19.49
C LYS A 3 -4.52 -26.95 18.77
N LYS A 4 -5.51 -26.49 19.53
CA LYS A 4 -6.76 -25.95 18.98
C LYS A 4 -6.39 -24.77 18.07
N LEU A 5 -6.62 -24.89 16.76
CA LEU A 5 -6.32 -23.81 15.82
C LEU A 5 -7.11 -22.56 16.24
N GLN A 6 -6.40 -21.48 16.55
CA GLN A 6 -7.02 -20.22 16.88
C GLN A 6 -7.65 -19.65 15.60
N LYS A 7 -8.97 -19.47 15.61
CA LYS A 7 -9.68 -18.84 14.49
C LYS A 7 -9.17 -17.40 14.32
N PRO A 8 -8.95 -16.94 13.08
CA PRO A 8 -8.60 -15.55 12.84
C PRO A 8 -9.75 -14.64 13.32
N ARG A 9 -9.39 -13.49 13.89
CA ARG A 9 -10.33 -12.44 14.26
C ARG A 9 -10.36 -11.41 13.14
N ILE A 10 -11.55 -11.04 12.69
CA ILE A 10 -11.74 -9.92 11.78
C ILE A 10 -12.23 -8.73 12.60
N VAL A 11 -11.60 -7.57 12.43
CA VAL A 11 -11.97 -6.32 13.09
C VAL A 11 -12.31 -5.30 12.01
N ILE A 12 -13.52 -4.77 12.05
CA ILE A 12 -13.92 -3.66 11.19
C ILE A 12 -13.51 -2.37 11.89
N THR A 13 -12.86 -1.48 11.16
CA THR A 13 -12.43 -0.17 11.66
C THR A 13 -13.16 0.94 10.92
N ASP A 14 -13.38 2.06 11.58
CA ASP A 14 -14.03 3.23 10.97
C ASP A 14 -13.15 3.98 9.94
N HIS A 15 -11.94 3.45 9.66
CA HIS A 15 -11.08 3.93 8.59
C HIS A 15 -11.81 3.88 7.24
N ARG A 16 -11.69 4.95 6.48
CA ARG A 16 -12.41 5.17 5.22
C ARG A 16 -11.70 4.73 3.95
N PRO A 17 -10.35 4.74 3.83
CA PRO A 17 -9.69 4.18 2.65
C PRO A 17 -9.95 2.68 2.56
N THR A 18 -10.26 2.15 1.38
CA THR A 18 -10.35 0.70 1.15
C THR A 18 -8.98 0.05 1.30
N MET A 19 -8.66 -0.27 2.55
CA MET A 19 -7.47 -0.99 2.95
C MET A 19 -7.85 -2.14 3.87
N GLY A 20 -7.16 -3.26 3.68
CA GLY A 20 -6.98 -4.28 4.69
C GLY A 20 -5.58 -4.14 5.27
N TRP A 21 -5.40 -4.47 6.54
CA TRP A 21 -4.06 -4.68 7.07
C TRP A 21 -4.10 -5.73 8.17
N THR A 22 -2.97 -6.36 8.42
CA THR A 22 -2.79 -7.24 9.58
C THR A 22 -1.92 -6.59 10.63
N TRP A 23 -2.31 -6.71 11.90
CA TRP A 23 -1.40 -6.35 12.99
C TRP A 23 -0.42 -7.50 13.20
N LEU A 24 0.84 -7.29 12.84
CA LEU A 24 1.93 -8.14 13.31
C LEU A 24 2.50 -7.56 14.59
N SER A 25 2.34 -8.26 15.71
CA SER A 25 3.14 -8.01 16.91
C SER A 25 4.57 -8.51 16.66
N ILE A 26 5.38 -7.69 15.97
CA ILE A 26 6.78 -8.00 15.66
C ILE A 26 7.61 -8.02 16.95
N LEU A 27 7.24 -7.21 17.94
CA LEU A 27 8.06 -6.94 19.13
C LEU A 27 8.12 -8.06 20.18
N TRP A 28 7.41 -9.17 20.04
CA TRP A 28 7.45 -10.25 21.05
C TRP A 28 7.48 -11.65 20.42
N PRO A 29 8.67 -12.21 20.11
CA PRO A 29 8.80 -13.61 19.76
C PRO A 29 8.39 -14.47 20.98
N GLY A 30 7.35 -15.30 20.83
CA GLY A 30 6.94 -16.29 21.85
C GLY A 30 5.50 -16.22 22.35
N ARG A 31 4.76 -15.13 22.13
CA ARG A 31 3.30 -15.13 22.32
C ARG A 31 2.61 -15.62 21.04
N GLU A 32 1.69 -16.58 21.17
CA GLU A 32 0.82 -16.98 20.06
C GLU A 32 0.13 -15.73 19.51
N ARG A 33 0.54 -15.33 18.29
CA ARG A 33 0.04 -14.13 17.64
C ARG A 33 -1.43 -14.37 17.33
N LYS A 34 -2.32 -13.59 17.95
CA LYS A 34 -3.74 -13.56 17.54
C LYS A 34 -3.77 -13.08 16.09
N LYS A 35 -4.09 -13.99 15.16
CA LYS A 35 -4.28 -13.67 13.74
C LYS A 35 -5.46 -12.70 13.63
N THR A 36 -5.18 -11.42 13.46
CA THR A 36 -6.19 -10.37 13.44
C THR A 36 -6.07 -9.61 12.13
N VAL A 37 -7.14 -9.65 11.34
CA VAL A 37 -7.29 -8.92 10.08
C VAL A 37 -8.15 -7.70 10.36
N PHE A 38 -7.62 -6.53 10.05
CA PHE A 38 -8.35 -5.26 10.14
C PHE A 38 -8.86 -4.91 8.75
N ILE A 39 -10.14 -4.60 8.65
CA ILE A 39 -10.82 -4.22 7.42
C ILE A 39 -11.44 -2.85 7.63
N SER A 40 -11.08 -1.90 6.76
CA SER A 40 -11.74 -0.60 6.70
C SER A 40 -13.23 -0.74 6.38
N ALA A 41 -14.05 0.12 6.97
CA ALA A 41 -15.47 0.22 6.58
C ALA A 41 -15.60 0.62 5.10
N GLY A 42 -14.66 1.41 4.56
CA GLY A 42 -14.58 1.72 3.12
C GLY A 42 -14.57 0.48 2.24
N ALA A 43 -13.77 -0.53 2.59
CA ALA A 43 -13.71 -1.80 1.86
C ALA A 43 -15.07 -2.52 1.80
N LEU A 44 -15.83 -2.51 2.90
CA LEU A 44 -17.16 -3.14 2.96
C LEU A 44 -18.17 -2.50 2.01
N HIS A 45 -18.01 -1.20 1.77
CA HIS A 45 -18.91 -0.43 0.91
C HIS A 45 -18.51 -0.45 -0.56
N TYR A 46 -17.22 -0.57 -0.84
CA TYR A 46 -16.68 -0.45 -2.19
C TYR A 46 -16.51 -1.80 -2.88
N LEU A 47 -16.11 -2.83 -2.13
CA LEU A 47 -15.88 -4.17 -2.64
C LEU A 47 -17.15 -5.02 -2.60
N GLU A 48 -17.29 -5.90 -3.58
CA GLU A 48 -18.30 -6.96 -3.58
C GLU A 48 -17.92 -8.09 -2.62
N ALA A 49 -18.86 -8.98 -2.32
CA ALA A 49 -18.63 -10.03 -1.32
C ALA A 49 -17.40 -10.92 -1.60
N ASP A 50 -17.17 -11.29 -2.87
CA ASP A 50 -16.04 -12.12 -3.28
C ASP A 50 -14.72 -11.34 -3.33
N GLU A 51 -14.77 -10.06 -3.73
CA GLU A 51 -13.63 -9.14 -3.68
C GLU A 51 -13.19 -8.85 -2.24
N LEU A 52 -14.15 -8.59 -1.35
CA LEU A 52 -13.89 -8.42 0.07
C LEU A 52 -13.28 -9.69 0.69
N CYS A 53 -13.79 -10.86 0.31
CA CYS A 53 -13.22 -12.13 0.73
C CYS A 53 -11.80 -12.32 0.18
N ALA A 54 -11.53 -11.92 -1.07
CA ALA A 54 -10.18 -11.91 -1.64
C ALA A 54 -9.23 -11.00 -0.85
N LEU A 55 -9.66 -9.80 -0.46
CA LEU A 55 -8.90 -8.90 0.41
C LEU A 55 -8.59 -9.54 1.77
N ILE A 56 -9.60 -10.13 2.42
CA ILE A 56 -9.41 -10.80 3.72
C ILE A 56 -8.43 -11.97 3.59
N LEU A 57 -8.54 -12.76 2.53
CA LEU A 57 -7.64 -13.87 2.26
C LEU A 57 -6.21 -13.38 2.00
N HIS A 58 -6.04 -12.28 1.27
CA HIS A 58 -4.74 -11.66 1.05
C HIS A 58 -4.10 -11.30 2.40
N GLU A 59 -4.84 -10.62 3.26
CA GLU A 59 -4.40 -10.29 4.62
C GLU A 59 -4.10 -11.54 5.46
N MET A 60 -4.89 -12.61 5.32
CA MET A 60 -4.60 -13.88 5.97
C MET A 60 -3.33 -14.55 5.42
N GLY A 61 -2.99 -14.33 4.15
CA GLY A 61 -1.74 -14.77 3.53
C GLY A 61 -0.51 -14.18 4.24
N HIS A 62 -0.62 -12.94 4.74
CA HIS A 62 0.43 -12.32 5.56
C HIS A 62 0.62 -13.05 6.89
N HIS A 63 -0.29 -13.92 7.33
CA HIS A 63 -0.16 -14.75 8.53
C HIS A 63 0.39 -16.16 8.28
N ASP A 64 0.54 -16.60 7.03
CA ASP A 64 1.11 -17.90 6.72
C ASP A 64 2.62 -17.91 7.02
N PRO A 65 3.11 -18.79 7.90
CA PRO A 65 4.54 -18.93 8.17
C PRO A 65 5.37 -19.20 6.90
N LYS A 66 4.81 -19.88 5.89
CA LYS A 66 5.48 -20.15 4.62
C LYS A 66 5.74 -18.87 3.83
N ASN A 67 4.81 -17.92 3.90
CA ASN A 67 4.93 -16.61 3.25
C ASN A 67 5.84 -15.66 4.05
N ARG A 68 6.14 -15.98 5.32
CA ARG A 68 7.00 -15.18 6.21
C ARG A 68 8.44 -15.70 6.32
N ALA A 69 8.76 -16.81 5.67
CA ALA A 69 10.07 -17.47 5.81
C ALA A 69 11.25 -16.53 5.50
N ASP A 70 10.99 -15.44 4.75
CA ASP A 70 11.99 -14.44 4.37
C ASP A 70 12.15 -13.26 5.34
N ILE A 71 11.36 -13.15 6.43
CA ILE A 71 11.58 -12.13 7.48
C ILE A 71 12.39 -12.78 8.61
N PRO A 72 13.73 -12.65 8.60
CA PRO A 72 14.58 -13.53 9.37
C PRO A 72 14.62 -13.02 10.80
N GLY A 73 13.88 -13.69 11.68
CA GLY A 73 14.22 -13.71 13.11
C GLY A 73 15.70 -14.09 13.32
N GLY A 74 16.30 -14.79 12.35
CA GLY A 74 17.74 -15.01 12.24
C GLY A 74 18.57 -13.72 12.27
N TRP A 75 18.20 -12.64 11.59
CA TRP A 75 19.03 -11.42 11.58
C TRP A 75 19.18 -10.79 12.96
N MET A 76 18.13 -10.84 13.80
CA MET A 76 18.22 -10.35 15.17
C MET A 76 19.23 -11.18 15.98
N LEU A 77 19.26 -12.50 15.79
CA LEU A 77 20.24 -13.38 16.44
C LEU A 77 21.66 -13.16 15.88
N THR A 78 21.80 -13.03 14.57
CA THR A 78 23.09 -12.73 13.92
C THR A 78 23.64 -11.37 14.38
N ASP A 79 22.78 -10.38 14.52
CA ASP A 79 23.11 -9.04 15.02
C ASP A 79 23.54 -9.06 16.49
N MET A 80 22.80 -9.76 17.35
CA MET A 80 23.20 -9.94 18.75
C MET A 80 24.54 -10.69 18.87
N ALA A 81 24.77 -11.70 18.03
CA ALA A 81 26.04 -12.42 17.99
C ALA A 81 27.20 -11.53 17.50
N LEU A 82 26.99 -10.75 16.42
CA LEU A 82 28.00 -9.85 15.88
C LEU A 82 28.36 -8.74 16.88
N PHE A 83 27.36 -8.19 17.58
CA PHE A 83 27.59 -7.22 18.64
C PHE A 83 28.42 -7.80 19.78
N SER A 84 28.06 -8.99 20.26
CA SER A 84 28.82 -9.67 21.32
C SER A 84 30.28 -9.90 20.90
N MET A 85 30.51 -10.26 19.64
CA MET A 85 31.86 -10.47 19.09
C MET A 85 32.67 -9.16 19.05
N ILE A 86 32.10 -8.08 18.51
CA ILE A 86 32.77 -6.77 18.42
C ILE A 86 33.08 -6.22 19.82
N PHE A 87 32.14 -6.38 20.76
CA PHE A 87 32.32 -5.95 22.14
C PHE A 87 33.46 -6.69 22.82
N GLN A 88 33.51 -8.03 22.70
CA GLN A 88 34.57 -8.85 23.27
C GLN A 88 35.94 -8.54 22.65
N MET A 89 36.01 -8.36 21.33
CA MET A 89 37.25 -7.96 20.65
C MET A 89 37.73 -6.58 21.09
N GLY A 90 36.82 -5.59 21.16
CA GLY A 90 37.17 -4.24 21.58
C GLY A 90 37.66 -4.17 23.03
N ALA A 91 37.06 -4.96 23.92
CA ALA A 91 37.52 -5.11 25.30
C ALA A 91 38.91 -5.75 25.37
N HIS A 92 39.17 -6.80 24.57
CA HIS A 92 40.47 -7.48 24.56
C HIS A 92 41.60 -6.61 23.98
N MET A 93 41.29 -5.77 22.99
CA MET A 93 42.26 -4.87 22.35
C MET A 93 42.46 -3.55 23.12
N GLY A 94 41.79 -3.36 24.26
CA GLY A 94 41.93 -2.16 25.09
C GLY A 94 41.35 -0.89 24.45
N PHE A 95 40.36 -1.02 23.56
CA PHE A 95 39.74 0.16 22.95
C PHE A 95 38.97 0.96 24.00
N ASN A 96 39.02 2.29 23.85
CA ASN A 96 38.19 3.18 24.65
C ASN A 96 36.71 2.87 24.40
N ILE A 97 35.92 2.83 25.48
CA ILE A 97 34.48 2.57 25.42
C ILE A 97 33.74 3.45 24.40
N LYS A 98 34.19 4.70 24.18
CA LYS A 98 33.63 5.60 23.18
C LYS A 98 33.79 5.07 21.75
N ILE A 99 34.92 4.44 21.44
CA ILE A 99 35.18 3.83 20.12
C ILE A 99 34.25 2.63 19.92
N ILE A 100 34.10 1.79 20.96
CA ILE A 100 33.20 0.63 20.92
C ILE A 100 31.75 1.07 20.68
N ILE A 101 31.29 2.12 21.38
CA ILE A 101 29.95 2.70 21.18
C ILE A 101 29.78 3.22 19.75
N ASN A 102 30.76 3.95 19.22
CA ASN A 102 30.68 4.47 17.86
C ASN A 102 30.63 3.35 16.81
N ILE A 103 31.47 2.33 16.93
CA ILE A 103 31.43 1.15 16.04
C ILE A 103 30.06 0.50 16.10
N PHE A 104 29.47 0.37 17.30
CA PHE A 104 28.13 -0.19 17.45
C PHE A 104 27.05 0.64 16.76
N ILE A 105 27.07 1.97 16.90
CA ILE A 105 26.10 2.84 16.24
C ILE A 105 26.22 2.73 14.71
N TRP A 106 27.45 2.70 14.18
CA TRP A 106 27.71 2.55 12.75
C TRP A 106 27.31 1.17 12.23
N SER A 107 27.63 0.09 12.94
CA SER A 107 27.24 -1.26 12.54
C SER A 107 25.73 -1.45 12.55
N ARG A 108 25.03 -0.85 13.52
CA ARG A 108 23.55 -0.85 13.60
C ARG A 108 22.93 -0.07 12.45
N SER A 109 23.48 1.10 12.13
CA SER A 109 23.01 1.93 11.02
C SER A 109 23.20 1.23 9.68
N LEU A 110 24.38 0.60 9.48
CA LEU A 110 24.68 -0.17 8.28
C LEU A 110 23.80 -1.41 8.17
N LEU A 111 23.60 -2.15 9.26
CA LEU A 111 22.73 -3.32 9.26
C LEU A 111 21.27 -2.92 9.02
N ALA A 112 20.77 -1.86 9.66
CA ALA A 112 19.42 -1.36 9.41
C ALA A 112 19.25 -0.96 7.94
N TRP A 113 20.25 -0.31 7.34
CA TRP A 113 20.26 0.03 5.91
C TRP A 113 20.29 -1.22 5.01
N MET A 114 21.13 -2.21 5.32
CA MET A 114 21.17 -3.48 4.59
C MET A 114 19.86 -4.27 4.71
N ILE A 115 19.28 -4.32 5.92
CA ILE A 115 17.99 -4.94 6.17
C ILE A 115 16.91 -4.23 5.37
N TYR A 116 16.85 -2.89 5.41
CA TYR A 116 15.91 -2.10 4.61
C TYR A 116 16.04 -2.43 3.11
N TRP A 117 17.26 -2.48 2.59
CA TRP A 117 17.53 -2.77 1.18
C TRP A 117 17.15 -4.21 0.78
N LEU A 118 17.50 -5.20 1.59
CA LEU A 118 17.16 -6.61 1.35
C LEU A 118 15.66 -6.88 1.54
N GLN A 119 15.03 -6.21 2.52
CA GLN A 119 13.62 -6.36 2.82
C GLN A 119 12.72 -5.79 1.73
N GLY A 120 13.08 -4.68 1.07
CA GLY A 120 12.28 -4.13 -0.03
C GLY A 120 11.97 -5.17 -1.12
N ARG A 121 12.93 -6.03 -1.46
CA ARG A 121 12.73 -7.14 -2.42
C ARG A 121 11.92 -8.30 -1.85
N SER A 122 12.06 -8.56 -0.55
CA SER A 122 11.30 -9.61 0.14
C SER A 122 9.82 -9.25 0.26
N TYR A 123 9.49 -7.99 0.58
CA TYR A 123 8.11 -7.55 0.73
C TYR A 123 7.30 -7.72 -0.56
N GLN A 124 7.90 -7.44 -1.73
CA GLN A 124 7.22 -7.68 -3.01
C GLN A 124 6.88 -9.16 -3.23
N LYS A 125 7.79 -10.09 -2.87
CA LYS A 125 7.49 -11.53 -2.93
C LYS A 125 6.38 -11.93 -1.95
N VAL A 126 6.40 -11.38 -0.73
CA VAL A 126 5.36 -11.63 0.28
C VAL A 126 3.99 -11.20 -0.26
N GLU A 127 3.89 -10.02 -0.87
CA GLU A 127 2.64 -9.54 -1.50
C GLU A 127 2.15 -10.51 -2.59
N HIS A 128 3.05 -11.01 -3.44
CA HIS A 128 2.69 -12.00 -4.46
C HIS A 128 2.20 -13.33 -3.84
N PHE A 129 2.85 -13.81 -2.78
CA PHE A 129 2.39 -15.01 -2.06
C PHE A 129 1.02 -14.80 -1.41
N CYS A 130 0.73 -13.61 -0.90
CA CYS A 130 -0.57 -13.26 -0.33
C CYS A 130 -1.66 -13.18 -1.40
N ASP A 131 -1.34 -12.64 -2.58
CA ASP A 131 -2.23 -12.69 -3.74
C ASP A 131 -2.52 -14.12 -4.17
N LEU A 132 -1.50 -14.98 -4.22
CA LEU A 132 -1.66 -16.39 -4.57
C LEU A 132 -2.45 -17.17 -3.55
N TYR A 133 -2.26 -16.87 -2.26
CA TYR A 133 -3.07 -17.44 -1.20
C TYR A 133 -4.56 -17.11 -1.44
N SER A 134 -4.88 -15.89 -1.87
CA SER A 134 -6.24 -15.50 -2.23
C SER A 134 -6.76 -16.28 -3.44
N VAL A 135 -5.96 -16.36 -4.52
CA VAL A 135 -6.32 -17.11 -5.75
C VAL A 135 -6.67 -18.56 -5.44
N GLN A 136 -5.91 -19.23 -4.58
CA GLN A 136 -6.13 -20.63 -4.22
C GLN A 136 -7.49 -20.89 -3.58
N HIS A 137 -8.09 -19.88 -2.95
CA HIS A 137 -9.34 -20.03 -2.20
C HIS A 137 -10.55 -19.45 -2.93
N ILE A 138 -10.40 -18.34 -3.65
CA ILE A 138 -11.55 -17.65 -4.29
C ILE A 138 -11.39 -17.42 -5.79
N GLY A 139 -10.24 -17.77 -6.36
CA GLY A 139 -9.94 -17.58 -7.78
C GLY A 139 -9.41 -16.18 -8.10
N LYS A 140 -8.79 -16.06 -9.28
CA LYS A 140 -8.06 -14.85 -9.69
C LYS A 140 -8.96 -13.64 -9.98
N ASN A 141 -10.18 -13.85 -10.46
CA ASN A 141 -11.01 -12.74 -10.94
C ASN A 141 -11.39 -11.83 -9.79
N ALA A 142 -11.69 -12.38 -8.61
CA ALA A 142 -12.01 -11.62 -7.41
C ALA A 142 -10.82 -10.75 -6.96
N ILE A 143 -9.61 -11.32 -6.86
CA ILE A 143 -8.44 -10.55 -6.44
C ILE A 143 -8.00 -9.51 -7.49
N ILE A 144 -8.09 -9.81 -8.79
CA ILE A 144 -7.78 -8.83 -9.85
C ILE A 144 -8.75 -7.64 -9.78
N ASN A 145 -10.05 -7.90 -9.65
CA ASN A 145 -11.04 -6.83 -9.49
C ASN A 145 -10.82 -6.02 -8.21
N THR A 146 -10.43 -6.70 -7.11
CA THR A 146 -10.05 -6.05 -5.85
C THR A 146 -8.88 -5.09 -6.07
N LEU A 147 -7.80 -5.54 -6.73
CA LEU A 147 -6.63 -4.72 -7.03
C LEU A 147 -6.96 -3.54 -7.96
N LEU A 148 -7.81 -3.75 -8.96
CA LEU A 148 -8.25 -2.68 -9.87
C LEU A 148 -9.02 -1.58 -9.13
N LYS A 149 -9.92 -1.97 -8.23
CA LYS A 149 -10.70 -1.05 -7.41
C LYS A 149 -9.82 -0.31 -6.41
N MET A 150 -8.95 -1.02 -5.69
CA MET A 150 -8.00 -0.42 -4.76
C MET A 150 -7.05 0.57 -5.44
N GLY A 151 -6.54 0.23 -6.64
CA GLY A 151 -5.69 1.12 -7.41
C GLY A 151 -6.40 2.38 -7.90
N GLU A 152 -7.65 2.25 -8.37
CA GLU A 152 -8.50 3.39 -8.74
C GLU A 152 -8.75 4.31 -7.55
N GLU A 153 -9.00 3.73 -6.38
CA GLU A 153 -9.22 4.47 -5.16
C GLU A 153 -7.95 5.18 -4.66
N ALA A 154 -6.79 4.52 -4.72
CA ALA A 154 -5.50 5.11 -4.36
C ALA A 154 -5.18 6.31 -5.26
N GLU A 155 -5.31 6.15 -6.58
CA GLU A 155 -5.14 7.25 -7.54
C GLU A 155 -6.10 8.40 -7.24
N LEU A 156 -7.36 8.09 -7.02
CA LEU A 156 -8.37 9.10 -6.75
C LEU A 156 -8.05 9.90 -5.48
N SER A 157 -7.63 9.21 -4.42
CA SER A 157 -7.24 9.85 -3.16
C SER A 157 -6.13 10.86 -3.39
N GLU A 158 -5.09 10.46 -4.13
CA GLU A 158 -3.97 11.34 -4.46
C GLU A 158 -4.39 12.53 -5.32
N VAL A 159 -5.29 12.32 -6.30
CA VAL A 159 -5.79 13.41 -7.15
C VAL A 159 -6.59 14.42 -6.34
N VAL A 160 -7.47 13.97 -5.44
CA VAL A 160 -8.27 14.86 -4.61
C VAL A 160 -7.37 15.60 -3.63
N LEU A 161 -6.46 14.90 -2.93
CA LEU A 161 -5.49 15.52 -2.03
C LEU A 161 -4.62 16.55 -2.75
N ALA A 162 -4.11 16.24 -3.95
CA ALA A 162 -3.31 17.16 -4.74
C ALA A 162 -4.10 18.39 -5.19
N ARG A 163 -5.38 18.22 -5.54
CA ARG A 163 -6.24 19.34 -5.94
C ARG A 163 -6.58 20.22 -4.74
N ALA A 164 -6.94 19.61 -3.62
CA ALA A 164 -7.25 20.33 -2.39
C ALA A 164 -6.02 21.10 -1.93
N ALA A 165 -4.85 20.44 -1.81
CA ALA A 165 -3.57 21.07 -1.52
C ALA A 165 -3.26 22.26 -2.45
N ARG A 166 -3.50 22.11 -3.76
CA ARG A 166 -3.30 23.19 -4.73
C ARG A 166 -4.25 24.37 -4.47
N GLN A 167 -5.52 24.12 -4.15
CA GLN A 167 -6.46 25.19 -3.80
C GLN A 167 -6.02 25.93 -2.53
N LEU A 168 -5.60 25.17 -1.51
CA LEU A 168 -5.09 25.74 -0.25
C LEU A 168 -3.82 26.55 -0.44
N LEU A 169 -2.96 26.20 -1.40
CA LEU A 169 -1.79 27.02 -1.74
C LEU A 169 -2.15 28.41 -2.26
N TYR A 170 -3.31 28.55 -2.90
CA TYR A 170 -3.81 29.84 -3.34
C TYR A 170 -4.46 30.62 -2.19
N GLU A 171 -4.94 29.95 -1.14
CA GLU A 171 -5.74 30.53 -0.06
C GLU A 171 -4.99 30.76 1.28
N LYS A 172 -3.82 30.13 1.48
CA LYS A 172 -2.86 30.28 2.60
C LYS A 172 -3.34 29.85 4.00
N ASP A 173 -2.39 29.28 4.75
CA ASP A 173 -2.41 28.89 6.18
C ASP A 173 -3.41 27.80 6.58
N ILE A 174 -3.41 26.67 5.87
CA ILE A 174 -4.06 25.44 6.33
C ILE A 174 -2.99 24.37 6.43
N GLU A 175 -2.92 23.71 7.60
CA GLU A 175 -1.97 22.63 7.82
C GLU A 175 -2.36 21.41 6.99
N ALA A 176 -1.36 20.65 6.53
CA ALA A 176 -1.61 19.47 5.70
C ALA A 176 -2.45 18.40 6.42
N GLU A 177 -2.35 18.35 7.75
CA GLU A 177 -3.12 17.45 8.62
C GLU A 177 -4.61 17.80 8.59
N ASP A 178 -4.97 19.08 8.71
CA ASP A 178 -6.37 19.52 8.63
C ASP A 178 -6.99 19.18 7.28
N LEU A 179 -6.23 19.35 6.19
CA LEU A 179 -6.69 19.00 4.85
C LEU A 179 -6.95 17.49 4.73
N TYR A 180 -6.04 16.68 5.25
CA TYR A 180 -6.18 15.23 5.23
C TYR A 180 -7.39 14.79 6.05
N ASP A 181 -7.58 15.37 7.23
CA ASP A 181 -8.72 15.10 8.11
C ASP A 181 -10.05 15.47 7.47
N VAL A 182 -10.14 16.64 6.80
CA VAL A 182 -11.36 17.02 6.09
C VAL A 182 -11.58 16.12 4.89
N PHE A 183 -10.54 15.78 4.12
CA PHE A 183 -10.64 14.84 3.01
C PHE A 183 -11.17 13.48 3.49
N GLU A 184 -10.59 12.93 4.55
CA GLU A 184 -11.07 11.70 5.18
C GLU A 184 -12.52 11.86 5.61
N LYS A 185 -12.88 12.91 6.37
CA LYS A 185 -14.26 13.18 6.82
C LYS A 185 -15.27 13.38 5.69
N ALA A 186 -14.83 13.84 4.55
CA ALA A 186 -15.68 14.16 3.43
C ALA A 186 -15.82 13.01 2.43
N ARG A 187 -14.87 12.06 2.45
CA ARG A 187 -14.90 10.82 1.68
C ARG A 187 -16.13 10.00 2.08
N PRO A 188 -17.16 9.92 1.23
CA PRO A 188 -18.38 9.23 1.62
C PRO A 188 -18.13 7.72 1.65
N TYR A 189 -18.80 7.04 2.57
CA TYR A 189 -18.89 5.58 2.56
C TYR A 189 -19.68 5.14 1.33
N GLY A 190 -19.12 4.30 0.44
CA GLY A 190 -19.88 3.82 -0.72
C GLY A 190 -19.13 3.66 -2.02
N ARG A 191 -19.81 3.02 -2.99
CA ARG A 191 -19.49 3.15 -4.41
C ARG A 191 -19.88 4.54 -4.88
N ILE A 192 -18.93 5.47 -4.88
CA ILE A 192 -19.13 6.71 -5.62
C ILE A 192 -18.75 6.41 -7.07
N PHE A 193 -19.74 6.46 -7.96
CA PHE A 193 -19.46 6.41 -9.40
C PHE A 193 -18.57 7.60 -9.79
N HIS A 194 -17.60 7.36 -10.67
CA HIS A 194 -16.56 8.32 -11.06
C HIS A 194 -17.13 9.69 -11.50
N ASP A 195 -18.35 9.70 -12.04
CA ASP A 195 -19.06 10.91 -12.51
C ASP A 195 -19.60 11.78 -11.36
N ASN A 196 -20.06 11.17 -10.26
CA ASN A 196 -20.55 11.90 -9.08
C ASN A 196 -19.39 12.36 -8.18
N LEU A 197 -18.22 11.78 -8.38
CA LEU A 197 -17.07 11.98 -7.53
C LEU A 197 -16.41 13.33 -7.75
N PHE A 198 -16.35 13.80 -9.00
CA PHE A 198 -15.91 15.17 -9.30
C PHE A 198 -16.85 16.22 -8.73
N LYS A 199 -18.16 15.95 -8.76
CA LYS A 199 -19.17 16.82 -8.15
C LYS A 199 -18.99 16.86 -6.63
N HIS A 200 -18.89 15.69 -5.98
CA HIS A 200 -18.69 15.57 -4.54
C HIS A 200 -17.36 16.22 -4.09
N ALA A 201 -16.25 15.96 -4.79
CA ALA A 201 -14.97 16.60 -4.49
C ALA A 201 -15.02 18.13 -4.67
N SER A 202 -15.79 18.63 -5.64
CA SER A 202 -15.98 20.08 -5.83
C SER A 202 -16.87 20.70 -4.75
N GLU A 203 -17.90 19.97 -4.29
CA GLU A 203 -18.76 20.36 -3.17
C GLU A 203 -17.98 20.41 -1.85
N ILE A 204 -17.10 19.44 -1.60
CA ILE A 204 -16.21 19.41 -0.43
C ILE A 204 -15.21 20.55 -0.46
N VAL A 205 -14.57 20.80 -1.62
CA VAL A 205 -13.66 21.95 -1.77
C VAL A 205 -14.42 23.25 -1.49
N LYS A 206 -15.67 23.35 -1.93
CA LYS A 206 -16.52 24.51 -1.68
C LYS A 206 -16.92 24.64 -0.21
N GLU A 207 -17.29 23.55 0.47
CA GLU A 207 -17.59 23.54 1.90
C GLU A 207 -16.37 23.94 2.74
N ILE A 208 -15.18 23.43 2.39
CA ILE A 208 -13.90 23.86 2.98
C ILE A 208 -13.68 25.36 2.78
N GLN A 209 -13.94 25.88 1.57
CA GLN A 209 -13.78 27.31 1.28
C GLN A 209 -14.76 28.18 2.07
N ASP A 210 -16.00 27.71 2.22
CA ASP A 210 -17.08 28.42 2.90
C ASP A 210 -16.86 28.42 4.43
N ASP A 211 -16.40 27.30 5.01
CA ASP A 211 -16.07 27.20 6.45
C ASP A 211 -14.84 28.02 6.84
N LEU A 212 -13.88 28.17 5.93
CA LEU A 212 -12.61 28.86 6.20
C LEU A 212 -12.65 30.38 5.96
N ASN A 213 -13.79 30.96 5.55
CA ASN A 213 -13.84 32.39 5.23
C ASN A 213 -15.08 33.10 5.81
N PRO A 214 -14.86 34.08 6.71
CA PRO A 214 -15.04 35.45 6.22
C PRO A 214 -13.92 36.46 6.52
N ASN A 215 -12.86 36.15 7.28
CA ASN A 215 -11.96 37.19 7.83
C ASN A 215 -10.44 36.95 7.69
N TYR A 216 -9.98 35.99 6.90
CA TYR A 216 -8.56 35.62 6.92
C TYR A 216 -7.67 36.46 5.97
N LYS A 217 -6.64 37.12 6.52
CA LYS A 217 -5.75 38.08 5.82
C LYS A 217 -4.58 37.39 5.11
N LYS A 218 -4.41 37.70 3.82
CA LYS A 218 -3.31 37.28 2.90
C LYS A 218 -1.90 37.49 3.49
N GLY A 219 -1.04 36.45 3.56
CA GLY A 219 0.27 36.64 4.20
C GLY A 219 1.56 35.85 3.84
N LYS A 220 1.61 34.55 3.50
CA LYS A 220 2.91 33.85 3.24
C LYS A 220 2.96 32.90 2.04
N LYS A 221 4.11 32.84 1.34
CA LYS A 221 4.31 31.88 0.22
C LYS A 221 4.41 30.45 0.77
N PRO A 222 3.97 29.43 0.01
CA PRO A 222 3.96 28.07 0.52
C PRO A 222 5.36 27.45 0.69
N ASN A 223 5.49 26.54 1.64
CA ASN A 223 6.71 25.77 1.91
C ASN A 223 7.10 24.84 0.73
N GLY A 224 8.40 24.57 0.59
CA GLY A 224 9.01 23.90 -0.58
C GLY A 224 8.49 22.48 -0.89
N ILE A 225 8.09 21.70 0.12
CA ILE A 225 7.58 20.32 -0.03
C ILE A 225 6.30 20.29 -0.87
N LEU A 226 5.43 21.27 -0.67
CA LEU A 226 4.15 21.33 -1.37
C LEU A 226 4.32 21.77 -2.83
N ASN A 227 5.29 22.64 -3.10
CA ASN A 227 5.70 22.94 -4.46
C ASN A 227 6.30 21.71 -5.14
N GLU A 228 7.10 20.89 -4.46
CA GLU A 228 7.63 19.64 -5.01
C GLU A 228 6.49 18.68 -5.38
N PHE A 229 5.53 18.44 -4.48
CA PHE A 229 4.36 17.60 -4.76
C PHE A 229 3.51 18.10 -5.95
N LEU A 230 3.34 19.41 -6.09
CA LEU A 230 2.56 20.00 -7.19
C LEU A 230 3.33 20.15 -8.52
N THR A 231 4.66 20.27 -8.46
CA THR A 231 5.56 20.35 -9.62
C THR A 231 6.00 18.98 -10.11
N GLN A 232 5.87 17.94 -9.29
CA GLN A 232 5.84 16.53 -9.68
C GLN A 232 4.59 16.16 -10.50
N ARG A 233 3.98 17.10 -11.24
CA ARG A 233 3.28 16.72 -12.46
C ARG A 233 4.37 16.44 -13.50
N PRO A 234 4.62 15.18 -13.88
CA PRO A 234 5.53 14.89 -14.97
C PRO A 234 5.05 15.69 -16.17
N SER A 235 5.87 16.63 -16.65
CA SER A 235 5.62 17.43 -17.85
C SER A 235 5.54 16.58 -19.13
N LYS A 236 5.70 15.26 -18.98
CA LYS A 236 5.45 14.19 -19.96
C LYS A 236 4.74 13.00 -19.32
N GLN A 237 3.60 13.21 -18.64
CA GLN A 237 2.83 12.10 -18.06
C GLN A 237 2.51 11.09 -19.17
N LYS A 238 3.05 9.88 -19.00
CA LYS A 238 2.71 8.74 -19.83
C LYS A 238 1.19 8.56 -19.83
N LYS A 239 0.63 8.11 -20.94
CA LYS A 239 -0.81 8.01 -21.10
C LYS A 239 -1.34 6.90 -20.18
N ARG A 240 -2.01 7.27 -19.09
CA ARG A 240 -2.64 6.31 -18.16
C ARG A 240 -3.57 5.36 -18.90
N ILE A 241 -3.49 4.07 -18.55
CA ILE A 241 -4.42 3.06 -19.03
C ILE A 241 -5.73 3.17 -18.24
N ARG A 242 -6.85 3.42 -18.93
CA ARG A 242 -8.18 3.46 -18.30
C ARG A 242 -8.79 2.06 -18.32
N TRP A 243 -8.60 1.29 -17.26
CA TRP A 243 -9.09 -0.09 -17.19
C TRP A 243 -10.62 -0.21 -17.34
N ARG A 244 -11.38 0.80 -16.89
CA ARG A 244 -12.85 0.86 -17.03
C ARG A 244 -13.36 0.73 -18.46
N ARG A 245 -12.53 0.96 -19.49
CA ARG A 245 -12.95 0.74 -20.89
C ARG A 245 -13.10 -0.74 -21.27
N PHE A 246 -12.54 -1.64 -20.45
CA PHE A 246 -12.67 -3.09 -20.60
C PHE A 246 -13.91 -3.64 -19.89
N ASP A 247 -14.56 -2.85 -19.02
CA ASP A 247 -15.81 -3.19 -18.34
C ASP A 247 -16.99 -2.91 -19.30
N LYS A 248 -17.30 -3.88 -20.16
CA LYS A 248 -18.27 -3.73 -21.25
C LYS A 248 -19.70 -3.64 -20.75
N ASN A 249 -20.01 -4.36 -19.67
CA ASN A 249 -21.33 -4.39 -19.05
C ASN A 249 -21.54 -3.23 -18.04
N LYS A 250 -20.49 -2.47 -17.72
CA LYS A 250 -20.49 -1.32 -16.80
C LYS A 250 -20.95 -1.67 -15.38
N ASN A 251 -20.80 -2.92 -14.97
CA ASN A 251 -21.17 -3.38 -13.62
C ASN A 251 -20.08 -3.06 -12.58
N GLY A 252 -18.96 -2.51 -13.03
CA GLY A 252 -17.87 -2.10 -12.21
C GLY A 252 -16.79 -3.17 -12.02
N ARG A 253 -16.85 -4.28 -12.76
CA ARG A 253 -16.01 -5.47 -12.63
C ARG A 253 -15.63 -6.00 -14.02
N LEU A 254 -14.49 -6.66 -14.11
CA LEU A 254 -14.06 -7.39 -15.31
C LEU A 254 -14.34 -8.89 -15.14
N ASP A 255 -14.97 -9.48 -16.15
CA ASP A 255 -15.07 -10.93 -16.29
C ASP A 255 -13.78 -11.57 -16.83
N GLY A 256 -13.76 -12.89 -17.03
CA GLY A 256 -12.56 -13.59 -17.50
C GLY A 256 -12.09 -13.19 -18.90
N VAL A 257 -13.01 -12.82 -19.80
CA VAL A 257 -12.69 -12.37 -21.16
C VAL A 257 -12.15 -10.94 -21.12
N GLU A 258 -12.80 -10.06 -20.37
CA GLU A 258 -12.39 -8.67 -20.18
C GLU A 258 -11.03 -8.56 -19.48
N ILE A 259 -10.74 -9.44 -18.51
CA ILE A 259 -9.42 -9.56 -17.87
C ILE A 259 -8.34 -9.98 -18.88
N ALA A 260 -8.64 -10.89 -19.80
CA ALA A 260 -7.70 -11.29 -20.84
C ALA A 260 -7.40 -10.14 -21.81
N GLU A 261 -8.43 -9.39 -22.22
CA GLU A 261 -8.26 -8.19 -23.06
C GLU A 261 -7.44 -7.10 -22.36
N LEU A 262 -7.67 -6.86 -21.06
CA LEU A 262 -6.87 -5.96 -20.26
C LEU A 262 -5.40 -6.42 -20.23
N TYR A 263 -5.15 -7.71 -20.00
CA TYR A 263 -3.80 -8.28 -19.96
C TYR A 263 -3.03 -8.07 -21.26
N ASP A 264 -3.62 -8.42 -22.40
CA ASP A 264 -2.97 -8.25 -23.70
C ASP A 264 -2.62 -6.77 -23.94
N PHE A 265 -3.51 -5.86 -23.54
CA PHE A 265 -3.24 -4.44 -23.63
C PHE A 265 -2.10 -3.99 -22.70
N LEU A 266 -2.07 -4.47 -21.45
CA LEU A 266 -1.00 -4.15 -20.49
C LEU A 266 0.37 -4.65 -20.97
N LYS A 267 0.43 -5.78 -21.70
CA LYS A 267 1.67 -6.26 -22.31
C LYS A 267 2.13 -5.42 -23.50
N GLN A 268 1.19 -4.95 -24.31
CA GLN A 268 1.49 -4.12 -25.49
C GLN A 268 1.89 -2.68 -25.11
N ASN A 269 1.59 -2.24 -23.90
CA ASN A 269 1.83 -0.87 -23.42
C ASN A 269 2.61 -0.86 -22.10
N PRO A 270 3.81 -1.47 -22.02
CA PRO A 270 4.52 -1.68 -20.77
C PRO A 270 4.98 -0.38 -20.09
N GLU A 271 5.16 0.67 -20.86
CA GLU A 271 5.53 1.98 -20.35
C GLU A 271 4.38 2.69 -19.65
N ASN A 272 3.12 2.39 -20.00
CA ASN A 272 1.96 3.12 -19.52
C ASN A 272 1.46 2.57 -18.18
N PRO A 273 1.39 3.41 -17.12
CA PRO A 273 0.91 2.97 -15.82
C PRO A 273 -0.59 2.70 -15.84
N LEU A 274 -1.03 1.77 -15.00
CA LEU A 274 -2.46 1.50 -14.82
C LEU A 274 -3.13 2.60 -13.99
N PHE A 275 -2.41 3.10 -12.98
CA PHE A 275 -2.85 4.16 -12.07
C PHE A 275 -1.78 5.23 -11.92
N LEU A 276 -2.16 6.47 -11.69
CA LEU A 276 -1.22 7.56 -11.39
C LEU A 276 -1.01 7.74 -9.87
N SER A 277 -0.94 6.64 -9.13
CA SER A 277 -0.66 6.61 -7.69
C SER A 277 0.83 6.44 -7.40
N GLU A 278 1.25 6.80 -6.19
CA GLU A 278 2.61 6.66 -5.71
C GLU A 278 3.08 5.21 -5.68
N GLN A 279 2.19 4.29 -5.28
CA GLN A 279 2.49 2.85 -5.33
C GLN A 279 2.84 2.36 -6.75
N GLU A 280 2.21 2.94 -7.78
CA GLU A 280 2.54 2.59 -9.17
C GLU A 280 3.84 3.26 -9.65
N ARG A 281 4.12 4.50 -9.21
CA ARG A 281 5.33 5.25 -9.60
C ARG A 281 6.59 4.75 -8.91
N ASN A 282 6.47 4.33 -7.66
CA ASN A 282 7.58 4.05 -6.77
C ASN A 282 7.33 2.76 -5.94
N PRO A 283 7.34 1.58 -6.59
CA PRO A 283 7.04 0.31 -5.95
C PRO A 283 8.22 -0.15 -5.07
N THR A 284 8.46 0.53 -3.96
CA THR A 284 9.59 0.26 -3.04
C THR A 284 9.27 -0.91 -2.12
N THR A 285 8.17 -0.81 -1.37
CA THR A 285 7.74 -1.81 -0.38
C THR A 285 6.66 -2.73 -0.90
N HIS A 286 5.79 -2.24 -1.80
CA HIS A 286 4.74 -3.02 -2.43
C HIS A 286 4.96 -3.03 -3.95
N PRO A 287 4.69 -4.16 -4.62
CA PRO A 287 4.67 -4.17 -6.08
C PRO A 287 3.53 -3.28 -6.58
N SER A 288 3.68 -2.76 -7.79
CA SER A 288 2.65 -1.96 -8.44
C SER A 288 1.37 -2.80 -8.64
N PHE A 289 0.20 -2.15 -8.74
CA PHE A 289 -1.04 -2.87 -8.99
C PHE A 289 -0.98 -3.58 -10.35
N ARG A 290 -0.37 -2.93 -11.34
CA ARG A 290 -0.10 -3.52 -12.66
C ARG A 290 0.71 -4.80 -12.56
N ASP A 291 1.83 -4.79 -11.84
CA ASP A 291 2.71 -5.96 -11.77
C ASP A 291 2.05 -7.14 -11.05
N ARG A 292 1.30 -6.86 -9.98
CA ARG A 292 0.49 -7.88 -9.28
C ARG A 292 -0.55 -8.51 -10.20
N ILE A 293 -1.30 -7.69 -10.97
CA ILE A 293 -2.30 -8.17 -11.92
C ILE A 293 -1.64 -9.01 -13.03
N LEU A 294 -0.53 -8.55 -13.61
CA LEU A 294 0.18 -9.30 -14.65
C LEU A 294 0.66 -10.67 -14.12
N MET A 295 1.27 -10.69 -12.93
CA MET A 295 1.73 -11.92 -12.28
C MET A 295 0.58 -12.91 -12.08
N LEU A 296 -0.57 -12.45 -11.58
CA LEU A 296 -1.76 -13.28 -11.37
C LEU A 296 -2.31 -13.90 -12.67
N ILE A 297 -2.23 -13.17 -13.79
CA ILE A 297 -2.71 -13.65 -15.09
C ILE A 297 -1.72 -14.62 -15.73
N GLU A 298 -0.42 -14.33 -15.65
CA GLU A 298 0.64 -15.16 -16.23
C GLU A 298 0.73 -16.54 -15.57
N MET A 299 0.55 -16.61 -14.25
CA MET A 299 0.63 -17.88 -13.52
C MET A 299 -0.44 -18.90 -13.94
N GLN A 300 -1.61 -18.45 -14.41
CA GLN A 300 -2.64 -19.38 -14.89
C GLN A 300 -2.36 -19.90 -16.30
N ALA A 301 -1.61 -19.17 -17.12
CA ALA A 301 -1.32 -19.57 -18.49
C ALA A 301 -0.38 -20.79 -18.59
N GLY A 302 0.04 -21.37 -17.45
CA GLY A 302 0.99 -22.48 -17.40
C GLY A 302 2.38 -22.11 -17.95
N LYS A 303 2.58 -20.84 -18.29
CA LYS A 303 3.88 -20.27 -18.63
C LYS A 303 4.58 -20.04 -17.30
N ASN A 304 5.51 -20.94 -16.97
CA ASN A 304 6.52 -20.89 -15.88
C ASN A 304 6.17 -21.79 -14.66
N SER A 305 6.97 -22.75 -14.17
CA SER A 305 8.41 -23.08 -14.28
C SER A 305 9.40 -21.93 -14.07
N VAL A 306 8.96 -20.79 -13.55
CA VAL A 306 9.84 -19.78 -12.98
C VAL A 306 10.14 -20.32 -11.59
N GLY A 307 11.34 -20.87 -11.44
CA GLY A 307 11.91 -21.12 -10.13
C GLY A 307 11.96 -19.79 -9.38
N TYR A 308 11.08 -19.63 -8.39
CA TYR A 308 11.07 -18.52 -7.45
C TYR A 308 11.96 -18.79 -6.25
#